data_AF-A0A3N4JTT0-F1
#
_entry.id   AF-A0A3N4JTT0-F1
#
_cell.length_a   1.000
_cell.length_b   1.000
_cell.length_c   1.000
_cell.angle_alpha   90.00
_cell.angle_beta   90.00
_cell.angle_gamma   90.00
#
_symmetry.space_group_name_H-M   'P 1'
#
loop_
_entity.id
_entity.type
_entity.pdbx_description
1 polymer ?
#
loop_
_entity_poly.entity_id
_entity_poly.type
_entity_poly.pdbx_seq_one_letter_code
_entity_poly.pdbx_strand_id
1 'polypeptide(L)'
;MAAQAPAQAAAKVLNPAFNPRTVHFWAPILKWGLVIAGASDFYRPVESLSITQNVALFCTGAIWTRWCMIIHPRNIPLAAVNFFLAGVGSVQLGRIGLHYRNLKKHEKEHPVMSEVAKKTTP
;
A
#
# COMPACT_ATOMS: atom_id res chain seq x y z
N MET A 1 -52.26 -9.06 25.13
CA MET A 1 -51.78 -7.89 24.37
C MET A 1 -50.57 -8.30 23.55
N ALA A 2 -50.84 -8.70 22.32
CA ALA A 2 -49.84 -8.97 21.28
C ALA A 2 -49.45 -7.64 20.61
N ALA A 3 -48.18 -7.50 20.21
CA ALA A 3 -47.70 -6.83 18.99
C ALA A 3 -46.29 -6.22 19.17
N GLN A 4 -45.25 -7.06 19.26
CA GLN A 4 -43.86 -6.60 19.03
C GLN A 4 -43.14 -7.37 17.91
N ALA A 5 -43.83 -8.27 17.20
CA ALA A 5 -43.24 -9.09 16.14
C ALA A 5 -43.30 -8.54 14.69
N PRO A 6 -44.14 -7.55 14.28
CA PRO A 6 -44.15 -7.13 12.87
C PRO A 6 -43.12 -6.04 12.55
N ALA A 7 -42.70 -5.23 13.52
CA ALA A 7 -41.82 -4.07 13.27
C ALA A 7 -40.35 -4.47 13.03
N GLN A 8 -39.83 -5.46 13.78
CA GLN A 8 -38.44 -5.90 13.62
C GLN A 8 -38.23 -6.76 12.37
N ALA A 9 -39.25 -7.53 11.96
CA ALA A 9 -39.21 -8.32 10.73
C ALA A 9 -39.34 -7.41 9.48
N ALA A 10 -40.24 -6.42 9.50
CA ALA A 10 -40.38 -5.45 8.41
C ALA A 10 -39.15 -4.54 8.25
N ALA A 11 -38.51 -4.13 9.36
CA ALA A 11 -37.27 -3.35 9.31
C ALA A 11 -36.08 -4.13 8.72
N LYS A 12 -36.11 -5.48 8.80
CA LYS A 12 -35.09 -6.35 8.21
C LYS A 12 -35.30 -6.55 6.70
N VAL A 13 -36.53 -6.39 6.22
CA VAL A 13 -36.90 -6.46 4.80
C VAL A 13 -36.73 -5.11 4.11
N LEU A 14 -36.89 -3.99 4.84
CA LEU A 14 -36.68 -2.63 4.31
C LEU A 14 -35.22 -2.15 4.35
N ASN A 15 -34.34 -2.86 5.06
CA ASN A 15 -32.90 -2.60 5.08
C ASN A 15 -32.18 -3.76 4.38
N PRO A 16 -32.13 -3.77 3.03
CA PRO A 16 -31.19 -4.67 2.37
C PRO A 16 -29.80 -4.34 2.93
N ALA A 17 -29.08 -5.37 3.39
CA ALA A 17 -27.71 -5.24 3.91
C ALA A 17 -26.77 -4.50 2.92
N PHE A 18 -27.18 -4.42 1.66
CA PHE A 18 -26.74 -3.47 0.66
C PHE A 18 -27.83 -2.43 0.40
N ASN A 19 -27.79 -1.29 1.09
CA ASN A 19 -28.48 -0.10 0.61
C ASN A 19 -27.57 0.56 -0.45
N PRO A 20 -27.89 0.52 -1.75
CA PRO A 20 -27.08 1.17 -2.78
C PRO A 20 -27.02 2.71 -2.63
N ARG A 21 -27.80 3.31 -1.70
CA ARG A 21 -27.65 4.73 -1.31
C ARG A 21 -26.56 5.00 -0.26
N THR A 22 -25.99 3.99 0.41
CA THR A 22 -24.92 4.18 1.43
C THR A 22 -23.60 3.52 1.07
N VAL A 23 -23.61 2.52 0.17
CA VAL A 23 -22.40 1.90 -0.38
C VAL A 23 -21.83 2.81 -1.47
N HIS A 24 -20.94 3.71 -1.07
CA HIS A 24 -20.18 4.54 -1.98
C HIS A 24 -19.18 3.66 -2.73
N PHE A 25 -19.60 3.04 -3.83
CA PHE A 25 -18.75 2.24 -4.72
C PHE A 25 -17.49 3.01 -5.16
N TRP A 26 -17.54 4.34 -5.17
CA TRP A 26 -16.38 5.22 -5.39
C TRP A 26 -15.30 5.09 -4.31
N ALA A 27 -15.64 4.87 -3.04
CA ALA A 27 -14.66 4.85 -1.95
C ALA A 27 -13.65 3.70 -2.05
N PRO A 28 -14.06 2.45 -2.40
CA PRO A 28 -13.13 1.40 -2.78
C PRO A 28 -12.30 1.74 -4.02
N ILE A 29 -12.89 2.36 -5.05
CA ILE A 29 -12.19 2.75 -6.29
C ILE A 29 -11.11 3.80 -6.03
N LEU A 30 -11.38 4.81 -5.19
CA LEU A 30 -10.40 5.82 -4.78
C LEU A 30 -9.20 5.22 -4.04
N LYS A 31 -9.44 4.17 -3.24
CA LYS A 31 -8.37 3.45 -2.53
C LYS A 31 -7.42 2.72 -3.49
N TRP A 32 -7.91 2.24 -4.62
CA TRP A 32 -7.05 1.72 -5.69
C TRP A 32 -6.18 2.78 -6.35
N GLY A 33 -6.58 4.05 -6.29
CA GLY A 33 -5.75 5.17 -6.75
C GLY A 33 -4.37 5.21 -6.08
N LEU A 34 -4.28 4.87 -4.78
CA LEU A 34 -3.00 4.80 -4.07
C LEU A 34 -2.11 3.65 -4.58
N VAL A 35 -2.71 2.51 -4.87
CA VAL A 35 -2.00 1.34 -5.43
C VAL A 35 -1.50 1.65 -6.83
N ILE A 36 -2.33 2.28 -7.67
CA ILE A 36 -1.98 2.68 -9.04
C ILE A 36 -0.90 3.76 -9.02
N ALA A 37 -0.99 4.75 -8.12
CA ALA A 37 0.05 5.76 -7.95
C ALA A 37 1.39 5.12 -7.60
N GLY A 38 1.42 4.21 -6.62
CA GLY A 38 2.65 3.49 -6.29
C GLY A 38 3.15 2.55 -7.39
N ALA A 39 2.25 2.00 -8.22
CA ALA A 39 2.65 1.23 -9.40
C ALA A 39 3.24 2.13 -10.51
N SER A 40 2.75 3.36 -10.65
CA SER A 40 3.29 4.33 -11.61
C SER A 40 4.71 4.80 -11.25
N ASP A 41 5.07 4.78 -9.97
CA ASP A 41 6.45 5.04 -9.52
C ASP A 41 7.45 4.00 -10.03
N PHE A 42 6.99 2.87 -10.59
CA PHE A 42 7.90 1.90 -11.19
C PHE A 42 8.65 2.46 -12.41
N TYR A 43 8.11 3.47 -13.09
CA TYR A 43 8.78 4.10 -14.23
C TYR A 43 9.79 5.17 -13.80
N ARG A 44 9.80 5.60 -12.53
CA ARG A 44 10.78 6.58 -12.02
C ARG A 44 12.14 5.92 -11.76
N PRO A 45 13.24 6.67 -12.00
CA PRO A 45 14.57 6.22 -11.65
C PRO A 45 14.73 6.11 -10.14
N VAL A 46 15.56 5.15 -9.71
CA VAL A 46 15.70 4.73 -8.31
C VAL A 46 16.32 5.83 -7.45
N GLU A 47 17.07 6.77 -8.03
CA GLU A 47 17.69 7.88 -7.30
C GLU A 47 16.66 8.95 -6.87
N SER A 48 15.52 9.04 -7.55
CA SER A 48 14.43 9.96 -7.19
C SER A 48 13.41 9.35 -6.23
N LEU A 49 13.65 8.12 -5.76
CA LEU A 49 12.73 7.33 -4.96
C LEU A 49 13.13 7.33 -3.48
N SER A 50 12.22 7.81 -2.63
CA SER A 50 12.47 7.85 -1.19
C SER A 50 12.32 6.46 -0.57
N ILE A 51 13.41 5.97 0.02
CA ILE A 51 13.47 4.68 0.73
C ILE A 51 12.56 4.70 1.95
N THR A 52 12.63 5.77 2.75
CA THR A 52 11.87 5.89 3.99
C THR A 52 10.37 5.88 3.73
N GLN A 53 9.92 6.53 2.65
CA GLN A 53 8.53 6.49 2.23
C GLN A 53 8.11 5.08 1.79
N ASN A 54 8.92 4.38 0.99
CA ASN A 54 8.62 3.03 0.55
C ASN A 54 8.60 2.00 1.69
N VAL A 55 9.51 2.13 2.66
CA VAL A 55 9.50 1.32 3.89
C VAL A 55 8.22 1.61 4.69
N ALA A 56 7.88 2.88 4.87
CA ALA A 56 6.66 3.25 5.58
C ALA A 56 5.40 2.70 4.89
N LEU A 57 5.29 2.80 3.56
CA LEU A 57 4.18 2.26 2.77
C LEU A 57 4.08 0.73 2.86
N PHE A 58 5.22 0.04 2.80
CA PHE A 58 5.27 -1.40 3.01
C PHE A 58 4.80 -1.81 4.41
N CYS A 59 5.36 -1.20 5.45
CA CYS A 59 5.04 -1.51 6.85
C CYS A 59 3.56 -1.22 7.16
N THR A 60 3.06 -0.07 6.72
CA THR A 60 1.65 0.29 6.90
C THR A 60 0.74 -0.70 6.18
N GLY A 61 1.00 -1.00 4.90
CA GLY A 61 0.22 -1.99 4.15
C GLY A 61 0.22 -3.37 4.82
N ALA A 62 1.38 -3.86 5.27
CA ALA A 62 1.50 -5.18 5.90
C ALA A 62 0.75 -5.26 7.25
N ILE A 63 0.91 -4.24 8.10
CA ILE A 63 0.21 -4.16 9.39
C ILE A 63 -1.30 -4.11 9.13
N TRP A 64 -1.77 -3.17 8.31
CA TRP A 64 -3.21 -3.02 8.06
C TRP A 64 -3.83 -4.26 7.40
N THR A 65 -3.12 -4.95 6.53
CA THR A 65 -3.60 -6.21 5.93
C THR A 65 -3.87 -7.27 7.00
N ARG A 66 -2.95 -7.47 7.95
CA ARG A 66 -3.13 -8.41 9.07
C ARG A 66 -4.32 -8.01 9.96
N TRP A 67 -4.43 -6.72 10.29
CA TRP A 67 -5.49 -6.20 11.14
C TRP A 67 -6.89 -6.31 10.47
N CYS A 68 -7.00 -6.10 9.16
CA CYS A 68 -8.27 -6.26 8.44
C CYS A 68 -8.76 -7.71 8.35
N MET A 69 -7.87 -8.70 8.46
CA MET A 69 -8.23 -10.13 8.45
C MET A 69 -8.59 -10.69 9.83
N ILE A 70 -8.05 -10.12 10.91
CA ILE A 70 -8.28 -10.60 12.29
C ILE A 70 -9.55 -10.01 12.94
N ILE A 71 -9.95 -8.80 12.55
CA ILE A 71 -11.16 -8.15 13.09
C ILE A 71 -12.43 -8.79 12.48
N HIS A 72 -13.41 -9.11 13.32
CA HIS A 72 -14.70 -9.69 12.92
C HIS A 72 -15.83 -8.65 13.04
N PRO A 73 -16.67 -8.44 12.01
CA PRO A 73 -16.68 -9.09 10.69
C PRO A 73 -15.55 -8.63 9.75
N ARG A 74 -15.06 -9.54 8.90
CA ARG A 74 -13.87 -9.35 8.04
C ARG A 74 -14.10 -8.31 6.93
N ASN A 75 -13.16 -7.37 6.78
CA ASN A 75 -13.21 -6.33 5.73
C ASN A 75 -12.20 -6.64 4.59
N ILE A 76 -12.59 -7.56 3.70
CA ILE A 76 -11.77 -8.05 2.58
C ILE A 76 -11.36 -6.95 1.59
N PRO A 77 -12.22 -5.98 1.21
CA PRO A 77 -11.82 -4.90 0.28
C PRO A 77 -10.70 -4.01 0.83
N LEU A 78 -10.74 -3.67 2.13
CA LEU A 78 -9.66 -2.94 2.77
C LEU A 78 -8.37 -3.77 2.87
N ALA A 79 -8.49 -5.07 3.16
CA ALA A 79 -7.35 -5.96 3.21
C ALA A 79 -6.65 -6.06 1.84
N ALA A 80 -7.43 -6.17 0.74
CA ALA A 80 -6.89 -6.22 -0.61
C ALA A 80 -6.05 -4.99 -0.95
N VAL A 81 -6.59 -3.77 -0.74
CA VAL A 81 -5.85 -2.53 -1.05
C VAL A 81 -4.54 -2.44 -0.24
N ASN A 82 -4.57 -2.73 1.06
CA ASN A 82 -3.38 -2.68 1.90
C ASN A 82 -2.34 -3.76 1.53
N PHE A 83 -2.81 -4.91 1.06
CA PHE A 83 -1.94 -5.97 0.56
C PHE A 83 -1.23 -5.54 -0.73
N PHE A 84 -1.96 -4.98 -1.69
CA PHE A 84 -1.36 -4.47 -2.92
C PHE A 84 -0.44 -3.29 -2.66
N LEU A 85 -0.78 -2.41 -1.70
CA LEU A 85 0.10 -1.33 -1.26
C LEU A 85 1.43 -1.86 -0.71
N ALA A 86 1.37 -2.89 0.15
CA ALA A 86 2.56 -3.57 0.64
C ALA A 86 3.33 -4.24 -0.49
N GLY A 87 2.65 -4.89 -1.45
CA GLY A 87 3.29 -5.49 -2.61
C GLY A 87 4.05 -4.48 -3.46
N VAL A 88 3.42 -3.35 -3.76
CA VAL A 88 4.05 -2.24 -4.50
C VAL A 88 5.27 -1.70 -3.75
N GLY A 89 5.14 -1.41 -2.45
CA GLY A 89 6.27 -0.96 -1.63
C GLY A 89 7.41 -2.00 -1.58
N SER A 90 7.09 -3.29 -1.52
CA SER A 90 8.09 -4.38 -1.56
C SER A 90 8.90 -4.39 -2.85
N VAL A 91 8.23 -4.21 -4.00
CA VAL A 91 8.90 -4.16 -5.31
C VAL A 91 9.83 -2.96 -5.39
N GLN A 92 9.40 -1.78 -4.92
CA GLN A 92 10.25 -0.59 -4.90
C GLN A 92 11.46 -0.78 -3.96
N LEU A 93 11.26 -1.34 -2.76
CA LEU A 93 12.34 -1.66 -1.84
C LEU A 93 13.33 -2.67 -2.42
N GLY A 94 12.84 -3.70 -3.11
CA GLY A 94 13.68 -4.69 -3.80
C GLY A 94 14.55 -4.05 -4.88
N ARG A 95 13.97 -3.15 -5.69
CA ARG A 95 14.71 -2.40 -6.72
C ARG A 95 15.76 -1.47 -6.12
N ILE A 96 15.42 -0.77 -5.03
CA ILE A 96 16.38 0.09 -4.32
C ILE A 96 17.50 -0.76 -3.74
N GLY A 97 17.19 -1.89 -3.10
CA GLY A 97 18.19 -2.81 -2.57
C GLY A 97 19.17 -3.32 -3.63
N LEU A 98 18.67 -3.68 -4.82
CA LEU A 98 19.54 -4.08 -5.94
C LEU A 98 20.42 -2.92 -6.42
N HIS A 99 19.87 -1.71 -6.53
CA HIS A 99 20.63 -0.53 -6.92
C HIS A 99 21.76 -0.21 -5.93
N TYR A 100 21.51 -0.26 -4.62
CA TYR A 100 22.56 -0.09 -3.59
C TYR A 100 23.65 -1.16 -3.67
N ARG A 101 23.29 -2.41 -4.00
CA ARG A 101 24.28 -3.48 -4.21
C ARG A 101 25.17 -3.20 -5.42
N ASN A 102 24.58 -2.70 -6.51
CA ASN A 102 25.32 -2.35 -7.72
C ASN A 102 26.25 -1.15 -7.49
N LEU A 103 25.78 -0.10 -6.80
CA LEU A 103 26.61 1.06 -6.39
C LEU A 103 27.83 0.62 -5.57
N LYS A 104 27.62 -0.22 -4.54
CA LYS A 104 28.72 -0.76 -3.73
C LYS A 104 29.69 -1.62 -4.53
N LYS A 105 29.22 -2.30 -5.58
CA LYS A 105 30.08 -3.06 -6.48
C LYS A 105 30.94 -2.14 -7.35
N HIS A 106 30.33 -1.10 -7.93
CA HIS A 106 31.04 -0.09 -8.72
C HIS A 106 32.12 0.66 -7.91
N GLU A 107 31.82 1.00 -6.66
CA GLU A 107 32.81 1.64 -5.77
C GLU A 107 34.00 0.73 -5.45
N LYS A 108 33.77 -0.58 -5.34
CA LYS A 108 34.84 -1.58 -5.13
C LYS A 108 35.69 -1.81 -6.38
N GLU A 109 35.09 -1.77 -7.58
CA GLU A 109 35.81 -2.00 -8.84
C GLU A 109 36.59 -0.76 -9.32
N HIS A 110 36.13 0.45 -8.98
CA HIS A 110 36.79 1.71 -9.37
C HIS A 110 37.15 2.59 -8.16
N PRO A 111 38.07 2.15 -7.27
CA PRO A 111 38.42 2.89 -6.05
C PRO A 111 39.01 4.28 -6.35
N VAL A 112 39.76 4.42 -7.45
CA VAL A 112 40.40 5.69 -7.83
C VAL A 112 39.40 6.82 -8.11
N MET A 113 38.26 6.51 -8.75
CA MET A 113 37.24 7.54 -9.05
C MET A 113 36.48 8.00 -7.80
N SER A 114 36.28 7.12 -6.81
CA SER A 114 35.69 7.51 -5.52
C SER A 114 36.61 8.43 -4.72
N GLU A 115 37.92 8.22 -4.81
CA GLU A 115 38.93 9.07 -4.17
C GLU A 115 39.01 10.45 -4.84
N VAL A 116 38.97 10.48 -6.17
CA VAL A 116 38.96 11.73 -6.95
C VAL A 116 37.69 12.54 -6.67
N ALA A 117 36.51 11.90 -6.67
CA ALA A 117 35.23 12.56 -6.37
C ALA A 117 35.18 13.16 -4.95
N LYS A 118 35.74 12.45 -3.96
CA LYS A 118 35.88 12.97 -2.59
C LYS A 118 36.80 14.18 -2.50
N LYS A 119 37.83 14.26 -3.36
CA LYS A 119 38.77 15.39 -3.40
C LYS A 119 38.29 16.59 -4.21
N THR A 120 37.33 16.43 -5.12
CA THR A 120 36.82 17.50 -6.00
C THR A 120 35.50 18.12 -5.53
N THR A 121 34.87 17.58 -4.48
CA THR A 121 33.72 18.22 -3.85
C THR A 121 34.23 19.29 -2.88
N PRO A 122 33.91 20.59 -3.08
CA PRO A 122 34.39 21.69 -2.23
C PRO A 122 33.82 21.63 -0.81
#